data_AF-A0A352VRY5-F1
#
_entry.id   AF-A0A352VRY5-F1
#
_cell.length_a   1.000
_cell.length_b   1.000
_cell.length_c   1.000
_cell.angle_alpha   90.00
_cell.angle_beta   90.00
_cell.angle_gamma   90.00
#
_symmetry.space_group_name_H-M   'P 1'
#
loop_
_entity.id
_entity.type
_entity.pdbx_description
1 polymer ?
#
loop_
_entity_poly.entity_id
_entity_poly.type
_entity_poly.pdbx_seq_one_letter_code
_entity_poly.pdbx_strand_id
1 'polypeptide(L)'
;MTRSTRTLIGTAMVALALAPPPVSGAWQSEAELLVLPVRVHLLTSGTTPELNSTLTGDEIRQVFVEVNAVWQQAGIRWDVESVLREQAQNEEAFPAARETGRSGRGRFRSILLEVCPEDQWLRGAWNVCVIREFPVPAGGVFFPERRQVLWSELNPRGQMHATILAHELGHSLCLRHDSGSPNNLMRGGPAQGQRRGAGGGAGGGAASPTPRDPSTATELTAAQIAIARGQAATGSPQGLDNSCRDGAAR
;
A
#
# COMPACT_ATOMS: atom_id res chain seq x y z
N MET A 1 -84.34 53.03 27.37
CA MET A 1 -84.16 51.57 27.45
C MET A 1 -83.44 51.13 26.19
N THR A 2 -82.10 51.14 26.17
CA THR A 2 -81.16 50.05 26.54
C THR A 2 -80.72 49.18 25.35
N ARG A 3 -79.44 49.34 24.98
CA ARG A 3 -78.47 48.33 24.45
C ARG A 3 -78.81 47.70 23.08
N SER A 4 -77.87 47.21 22.25
CA SER A 4 -76.44 46.93 22.40
C SER A 4 -75.82 46.82 21.01
N THR A 5 -74.66 47.43 20.80
CA THR A 5 -73.68 47.07 19.77
C THR A 5 -73.18 45.65 20.03
N ARG A 6 -73.03 44.82 18.98
CA ARG A 6 -72.23 43.59 19.02
C ARG A 6 -71.41 43.45 17.73
N THR A 7 -70.15 43.83 17.86
CA THR A 7 -69.04 43.52 16.96
C THR A 7 -68.70 42.03 17.10
N LEU A 8 -68.72 41.28 15.99
CA LEU A 8 -68.20 39.92 15.91
C LEU A 8 -66.70 40.00 15.59
N ILE A 9 -65.87 39.72 16.60
CA ILE A 9 -64.44 39.46 16.42
C ILE A 9 -64.30 37.96 16.15
N GLY A 10 -63.99 37.61 14.90
CA GLY A 10 -63.64 36.24 14.51
C GLY A 10 -62.17 35.97 14.85
N THR A 11 -61.95 35.09 15.82
CA THR A 11 -60.64 34.58 16.23
C THR A 11 -60.03 33.72 15.12
N ALA A 12 -58.87 34.12 14.59
CA ALA A 12 -58.07 33.27 13.71
C ALA A 12 -57.32 32.22 14.55
N MET A 13 -57.66 30.94 14.39
CA MET A 13 -56.83 29.84 14.92
C MET A 13 -55.60 29.67 14.03
N VAL A 14 -54.43 30.02 14.56
CA VAL A 14 -53.14 29.64 13.98
C VAL A 14 -52.88 28.19 14.34
N ALA A 15 -53.05 27.29 13.37
CA ALA A 15 -52.61 25.91 13.49
C ALA A 15 -51.08 25.88 13.39
N LEU A 16 -50.42 25.67 14.52
CA LEU A 16 -48.98 25.45 14.58
C LEU A 16 -48.70 24.03 14.05
N ALA A 17 -48.37 23.93 12.77
CA ALA A 17 -47.90 22.68 12.18
C ALA A 17 -46.55 22.31 12.82
N LEU A 18 -46.52 21.24 13.63
CA LEU A 18 -45.26 20.61 14.04
C LEU A 18 -44.59 20.03 12.78
N ALA A 19 -43.57 20.73 12.29
CA ALA A 19 -42.67 20.15 11.31
C ALA A 19 -42.03 18.89 11.92
N PRO A 20 -41.91 17.78 11.18
CA PRO A 20 -41.15 16.64 11.64
C PRO A 20 -39.72 17.09 11.95
N PRO A 21 -39.06 16.52 12.98
CA PRO A 21 -37.67 16.84 13.26
C PRO A 21 -36.85 16.60 11.98
N PRO A 22 -35.84 17.43 11.68
CA PRO A 22 -34.94 17.15 10.57
C PRO A 22 -34.38 15.76 10.83
N VAL A 23 -34.65 14.84 9.89
CA VAL A 23 -33.95 13.56 9.85
C VAL A 23 -32.49 13.95 9.71
N SER A 24 -31.71 13.77 10.78
CA SER A 24 -30.26 13.87 10.76
C SER A 24 -29.75 12.75 9.86
N GLY A 25 -29.87 12.95 8.55
CA GLY A 25 -28.94 12.39 7.60
C GLY A 25 -27.61 12.99 7.94
N ALA A 26 -26.89 12.33 8.86
CA ALA A 26 -25.46 12.43 8.88
C ALA A 26 -25.02 11.99 7.49
N TRP A 27 -24.79 12.98 6.64
CA TRP A 27 -24.08 12.86 5.39
C TRP A 27 -22.89 11.95 5.69
N GLN A 28 -22.92 10.73 5.16
CA GLN A 28 -21.68 10.03 4.91
C GLN A 28 -20.99 10.95 3.91
N SER A 29 -20.14 11.85 4.38
CA SER A 29 -19.24 12.57 3.51
C SER A 29 -18.51 11.46 2.75
N GLU A 30 -18.74 11.35 1.44
CA GLU A 30 -17.90 10.50 0.61
C GLU A 30 -16.48 10.91 0.96
N ALA A 31 -15.72 9.99 1.55
CA ALA A 31 -14.39 10.29 2.02
C ALA A 31 -13.62 10.83 0.82
N GLU A 32 -13.08 12.05 0.94
CA GLU A 32 -12.36 12.71 -0.15
C GLU A 32 -11.34 11.74 -0.75
N LEU A 33 -11.40 11.58 -2.08
CA LEU A 33 -10.46 10.75 -2.81
C LEU A 33 -9.09 11.42 -2.78
N LEU A 34 -8.12 10.78 -2.12
CA LEU A 34 -6.74 11.24 -2.08
C LEU A 34 -5.99 10.67 -3.29
N VAL A 35 -5.51 11.55 -4.16
CA VAL A 35 -4.74 11.15 -5.35
C VAL A 35 -3.25 11.37 -5.08
N LEU A 36 -2.47 10.29 -5.13
CA LEU A 36 -1.05 10.28 -4.81
C LEU A 36 -0.22 10.05 -6.08
N PRO A 37 0.63 11.02 -6.50
CA PRO A 37 1.44 10.85 -7.68
C PRO A 37 2.56 9.83 -7.45
N VAL A 38 2.77 8.97 -8.45
CA VAL A 38 3.82 7.96 -8.46
C VAL A 38 4.61 8.06 -9.76
N ARG A 39 5.93 8.10 -9.64
CA ARG A 39 6.85 7.87 -10.76
C ARG A 39 7.41 6.46 -10.69
N VAL A 40 7.39 5.77 -11.83
CA VAL A 40 7.87 4.39 -11.94
C VAL A 40 9.17 4.36 -12.75
N HIS A 41 10.19 3.70 -12.22
CA HIS A 41 11.52 3.57 -12.77
C HIS A 41 11.77 2.11 -13.16
N LEU A 42 11.65 1.77 -14.45
CA LEU A 42 11.90 0.44 -14.97
C LEU A 42 13.41 0.26 -15.16
N LEU A 43 14.04 -0.56 -14.31
CA LEU A 43 15.48 -0.69 -14.31
C LEU A 43 15.98 -1.57 -15.46
N THR A 44 17.19 -1.24 -15.92
CA THR A 44 17.95 -1.98 -16.92
C THR A 44 19.38 -2.17 -16.46
N SER A 45 20.03 -3.23 -16.92
CA SER A 45 21.39 -3.59 -16.54
C SER A 45 22.10 -4.27 -17.70
N GLY A 46 23.36 -3.91 -17.92
CA GLY A 46 24.19 -4.57 -18.93
C GLY A 46 24.81 -5.87 -18.44
N THR A 47 24.95 -6.02 -17.11
CA THR A 47 25.70 -7.12 -16.49
C THR A 47 24.84 -8.03 -15.61
N THR A 48 23.69 -7.56 -15.14
CA THR A 48 22.86 -8.25 -14.15
C THR A 48 21.41 -8.41 -14.64
N PRO A 49 21.07 -9.53 -15.31
CA PRO A 49 19.75 -9.76 -15.90
C PRO A 49 18.56 -9.64 -14.93
N GLU A 50 18.75 -9.94 -13.65
CA GLU A 50 17.74 -9.86 -12.60
C GLU A 50 17.27 -8.42 -12.34
N LEU A 51 18.07 -7.42 -12.73
CA LEU A 51 17.69 -6.00 -12.68
C LEU A 51 16.92 -5.54 -13.91
N ASN A 52 16.91 -6.32 -15.01
CA ASN A 52 16.28 -5.93 -16.27
C ASN A 52 14.76 -6.12 -16.25
N SER A 53 14.03 -5.07 -15.91
CA SER A 53 12.58 -5.03 -16.06
C SER A 53 12.15 -5.27 -17.52
N THR A 54 11.28 -6.26 -17.76
CA THR A 54 10.61 -6.48 -19.06
C THR A 54 9.34 -5.69 -19.24
N LEU A 55 8.75 -5.15 -18.17
CA LEU A 55 7.47 -4.47 -18.27
C LEU A 55 7.54 -3.24 -19.17
N THR A 56 6.42 -2.96 -19.80
CA THR A 56 6.14 -1.73 -20.54
C THR A 56 5.39 -0.73 -19.66
N GLY A 57 5.31 0.53 -20.10
CA GLY A 57 4.53 1.54 -19.41
C GLY A 57 3.04 1.18 -19.30
N ASP A 58 2.47 0.50 -20.30
CA ASP A 58 1.06 0.10 -20.30
C ASP A 58 0.80 -1.05 -19.33
N GLU A 59 1.71 -2.02 -19.25
CA GLU A 59 1.64 -3.09 -18.25
C GLU A 59 1.77 -2.53 -16.83
N ILE A 60 2.64 -1.54 -16.61
CA ILE A 60 2.71 -0.84 -15.31
C ILE A 60 1.39 -0.16 -14.99
N ARG A 61 0.77 0.55 -15.94
CA ARG A 61 -0.54 1.17 -15.70
C ARG A 61 -1.60 0.12 -15.35
N GLN A 62 -1.56 -1.05 -15.99
CA GLN A 62 -2.45 -2.16 -15.66
C GLN A 62 -2.21 -2.69 -14.24
N VAL A 63 -0.96 -2.84 -13.82
CA VAL A 63 -0.62 -3.17 -12.41
C VAL A 63 -1.22 -2.14 -11.45
N PHE A 64 -1.14 -0.86 -11.77
CA PHE A 64 -1.72 0.20 -10.94
C PHE A 64 -3.25 0.20 -10.92
N VAL A 65 -3.94 -0.34 -11.93
CA VAL A 65 -5.39 -0.58 -11.86
C VAL A 65 -5.70 -1.57 -10.73
N GLU A 66 -4.95 -2.67 -10.63
CA GLU A 66 -5.12 -3.66 -9.58
C GLU A 66 -4.73 -3.14 -8.20
N VAL A 67 -3.62 -2.39 -8.09
CA VAL A 67 -3.23 -1.70 -6.86
C VAL A 67 -4.34 -0.75 -6.39
N ASN A 68 -4.91 0.03 -7.31
CA ASN A 68 -5.98 0.97 -6.97
C ASN A 68 -7.29 0.28 -6.56
N ALA A 69 -7.58 -0.91 -7.08
CA ALA A 69 -8.71 -1.70 -6.60
C ALA A 69 -8.54 -2.09 -5.11
N VAL A 70 -7.32 -2.39 -4.67
CA VAL A 70 -7.02 -2.63 -3.24
C VAL A 70 -7.19 -1.35 -2.41
N TRP A 71 -6.67 -0.23 -2.89
CA TRP A 71 -6.66 1.03 -2.14
C TRP A 71 -7.99 1.81 -2.16
N GLN A 72 -8.94 1.41 -3.02
CA GLN A 72 -10.27 1.99 -3.09
C GLN A 72 -10.98 1.99 -1.72
N GLN A 73 -10.80 0.94 -0.91
CA GLN A 73 -11.39 0.85 0.44
C GLN A 73 -10.94 1.98 1.38
N ALA A 74 -9.77 2.58 1.12
CA ALA A 74 -9.23 3.69 1.89
C ALA A 74 -9.49 5.05 1.22
N GLY A 75 -10.20 5.09 0.08
CA GLY A 75 -10.38 6.31 -0.71
C GLY A 75 -9.05 6.92 -1.16
N ILE A 76 -8.07 6.08 -1.51
CA ILE A 76 -6.75 6.48 -2.01
C ILE A 76 -6.61 5.94 -3.44
N ARG A 77 -6.11 6.79 -4.33
CA ARG A 77 -5.75 6.45 -5.70
C ARG A 77 -4.30 6.82 -5.96
N TRP A 78 -3.51 5.85 -6.39
CA TRP A 78 -2.17 6.06 -6.92
C TRP A 78 -2.27 6.42 -8.39
N ASP A 79 -1.71 7.56 -8.76
CA ASP A 79 -1.71 8.08 -10.12
C ASP A 79 -0.30 7.97 -10.72
N VAL A 80 -0.16 7.17 -11.77
CA VAL A 80 1.13 6.97 -12.45
C VAL A 80 1.41 8.21 -13.30
N GLU A 81 2.21 9.12 -12.75
CA GLU A 81 2.58 10.38 -13.40
C GLU A 81 3.46 10.12 -14.62
N SER A 82 4.47 9.26 -14.47
CA SER A 82 5.33 8.83 -15.56
C SER A 82 5.94 7.46 -15.31
N VAL A 83 6.36 6.83 -16.41
CA VAL A 83 7.13 5.59 -16.40
C VAL A 83 8.40 5.85 -17.20
N LEU A 84 9.54 5.70 -16.54
CA LEU A 84 10.87 5.90 -17.10
C LEU A 84 11.60 4.57 -17.22
N ARG A 85 12.58 4.50 -18.11
CA ARG A 85 13.50 3.37 -18.21
C ARG A 85 14.90 3.87 -17.97
N GLU A 86 15.58 3.27 -17.00
CA GLU A 86 16.84 3.80 -16.47
C GLU A 86 17.87 2.69 -16.25
N GLN A 87 19.14 3.04 -16.34
CA GLN A 87 20.23 2.14 -15.98
C GLN A 87 20.29 2.00 -14.46
N ALA A 88 20.26 0.76 -13.97
CA ALA A 88 20.46 0.45 -12.58
C ALA A 88 21.85 0.91 -12.12
N GLN A 89 21.93 1.38 -10.89
CA GLN A 89 23.21 1.69 -10.25
C GLN A 89 23.71 0.50 -9.45
N ASN A 90 25.02 0.48 -9.18
CA ASN A 90 25.67 -0.56 -8.39
C ASN A 90 25.30 -2.01 -8.79
N GLU A 91 25.09 -2.25 -10.09
CA GLU A 91 24.60 -3.55 -10.60
C GLU A 91 25.54 -4.71 -10.26
N GLU A 92 26.85 -4.47 -10.27
CA GLU A 92 27.88 -5.48 -9.95
C GLU A 92 27.80 -6.00 -8.51
N ALA A 93 27.30 -5.20 -7.56
CA ALA A 93 27.14 -5.61 -6.17
C ALA A 93 25.85 -6.40 -5.93
N PHE A 94 24.88 -6.32 -6.83
CA PHE A 94 23.56 -6.94 -6.67
C PHE A 94 23.60 -8.46 -6.44
N PRO A 95 24.41 -9.26 -7.18
CA PRO A 95 24.52 -10.70 -6.93
C PRO A 95 25.01 -11.05 -5.52
N ALA A 96 25.84 -10.21 -4.91
CA ALA A 96 26.37 -10.42 -3.56
C ALA A 96 25.27 -10.35 -2.48
N ALA A 97 24.12 -9.72 -2.77
CA ALA A 97 22.97 -9.72 -1.88
C ALA A 97 22.49 -11.15 -1.57
N ARG A 98 22.65 -12.08 -2.52
CA ARG A 98 22.29 -13.49 -2.35
C ARG A 98 23.14 -14.22 -1.31
N GLU A 99 24.42 -13.86 -1.22
CA GLU A 99 25.43 -14.55 -0.41
C GLU A 99 25.39 -14.15 1.07
N THR A 100 24.84 -12.96 1.36
CA THR A 100 24.89 -12.37 2.71
C THR A 100 24.06 -13.10 3.77
N GLY A 101 23.06 -13.88 3.39
CA GLY A 101 22.22 -14.66 4.31
C GLY A 101 21.63 -13.84 5.49
N ARG A 102 21.11 -14.53 6.53
CA ARG A 102 20.49 -13.89 7.71
C ARG A 102 21.45 -12.97 8.51
N SER A 103 22.75 -13.21 8.44
CA SER A 103 23.79 -12.51 9.21
C SER A 103 24.18 -11.15 8.59
N GLY A 104 23.88 -10.94 7.30
CA GLY A 104 24.28 -9.76 6.55
C GLY A 104 23.12 -8.84 6.15
N ARG A 105 22.00 -8.84 6.88
CA ARG A 105 20.80 -8.00 6.59
C ARG A 105 21.15 -6.54 6.27
N GLY A 106 22.11 -5.96 6.97
CA GLY A 106 22.58 -4.59 6.70
C GLY A 106 23.20 -4.44 5.31
N ARG A 107 24.06 -5.38 4.90
CA ARG A 107 24.70 -5.40 3.58
C ARG A 107 23.70 -5.72 2.47
N PHE A 108 22.77 -6.65 2.70
CA PHE A 108 21.66 -6.91 1.78
C PHE A 108 20.84 -5.64 1.52
N ARG A 109 20.43 -4.97 2.61
CA ARG A 109 19.66 -3.73 2.55
C ARG A 109 20.43 -2.64 1.81
N SER A 110 21.71 -2.44 2.11
CA SER A 110 22.52 -1.40 1.47
C SER A 110 22.67 -1.62 -0.04
N ILE A 111 22.91 -2.87 -0.46
CA ILE A 111 23.02 -3.21 -1.89
C ILE A 111 21.71 -2.87 -2.62
N LEU A 112 20.57 -3.33 -2.11
CA LEU A 112 19.27 -3.06 -2.74
C LEU A 112 18.90 -1.58 -2.76
N LEU A 113 19.28 -0.84 -1.72
CA LEU A 113 18.98 0.58 -1.62
C LEU A 113 19.61 1.37 -2.77
N GLU A 114 20.78 0.94 -3.23
CA GLU A 114 21.62 1.63 -4.20
C GLU A 114 21.31 1.29 -5.66
N VAL A 115 20.42 0.33 -5.96
CA VAL A 115 20.17 -0.07 -7.36
C VAL A 115 19.37 0.95 -8.15
N CYS A 116 18.54 1.74 -7.47
CA CYS A 116 17.68 2.70 -8.13
C CYS A 116 18.37 4.07 -8.25
N PRO A 117 18.50 4.62 -9.47
CA PRO A 117 19.02 5.96 -9.65
C PRO A 117 18.08 7.02 -9.06
N GLU A 118 18.64 8.13 -8.57
CA GLU A 118 17.89 9.20 -7.90
C GLU A 118 17.73 10.48 -8.75
N ASP A 119 18.41 10.57 -9.89
CA ASP A 119 18.49 11.79 -10.68
C ASP A 119 17.13 12.19 -11.29
N GLN A 120 16.28 11.21 -11.63
CA GLN A 120 14.94 11.44 -12.19
C GLN A 120 13.81 11.35 -11.15
N TRP A 121 14.12 11.31 -9.85
CA TRP A 121 13.07 11.19 -8.83
C TRP A 121 12.07 12.33 -8.87
N LEU A 122 10.79 11.97 -8.75
CA LEU A 122 9.73 12.94 -8.55
C LEU A 122 9.80 13.45 -7.10
N ARG A 123 10.30 14.67 -6.92
CA ARG A 123 10.43 15.30 -5.59
C ARG A 123 9.06 15.50 -4.97
N GLY A 124 8.91 15.11 -3.71
CA GLY A 124 7.66 15.27 -2.98
C GLY A 124 6.60 14.21 -3.29
N ALA A 125 6.89 13.25 -4.16
CA ALA A 125 5.98 12.17 -4.53
C ALA A 125 6.58 10.80 -4.18
N TRP A 126 5.90 9.74 -4.59
CA TRP A 126 6.36 8.36 -4.45
C TRP A 126 7.14 7.92 -5.69
N ASN A 127 8.25 7.21 -5.46
CA ASN A 127 9.06 6.63 -6.51
C ASN A 127 9.09 5.11 -6.33
N VAL A 128 8.77 4.37 -7.41
CA VAL A 128 8.76 2.91 -7.45
C VAL A 128 9.76 2.44 -8.49
N CYS A 129 10.78 1.70 -8.04
CA CYS A 129 11.78 1.12 -8.91
C CYS A 129 11.43 -0.34 -9.16
N VAL A 130 11.51 -0.77 -10.42
CA VAL A 130 11.06 -2.09 -10.88
C VAL A 130 12.23 -2.87 -11.43
N ILE A 131 12.44 -4.07 -10.88
CA ILE A 131 13.45 -5.05 -11.32
C ILE A 131 12.75 -6.32 -11.79
N ARG A 132 13.45 -7.22 -12.49
CA ARG A 132 12.86 -8.51 -12.87
C ARG A 132 12.58 -9.36 -11.64
N GLU A 133 13.59 -9.58 -10.81
CA GLU A 133 13.51 -10.48 -9.67
C GLU A 133 14.54 -10.13 -8.58
N PHE A 134 14.18 -10.41 -7.33
CA PHE A 134 15.13 -10.28 -6.23
C PHE A 134 16.11 -11.46 -6.22
N PRO A 135 17.35 -11.26 -5.73
CA PRO A 135 18.34 -12.31 -5.59
C PRO A 135 18.03 -13.24 -4.41
N VAL A 136 16.98 -12.94 -3.64
CA VAL A 136 16.46 -13.73 -2.52
C VAL A 136 14.94 -13.90 -2.68
N PRO A 137 14.28 -14.83 -1.95
CA PRO A 137 12.83 -14.98 -1.98
C PRO A 137 12.07 -13.78 -1.38
N ALA A 138 11.99 -12.68 -2.15
CA ALA A 138 11.26 -11.45 -1.86
C ALA A 138 10.53 -10.97 -3.14
N GLY A 139 9.53 -10.11 -2.99
CA GLY A 139 8.80 -9.50 -4.11
C GLY A 139 8.75 -7.97 -4.07
N GLY A 140 9.11 -7.37 -2.95
CA GLY A 140 9.13 -5.93 -2.77
C GLY A 140 9.79 -5.55 -1.45
N VAL A 141 10.27 -4.32 -1.36
CA VAL A 141 10.76 -3.69 -0.14
C VAL A 141 10.53 -2.18 -0.23
N PHE A 142 9.88 -1.62 0.79
CA PHE A 142 9.91 -0.19 1.05
C PHE A 142 11.15 0.23 1.89
N PHE A 143 11.86 1.26 1.43
CA PHE A 143 12.99 1.86 2.13
C PHE A 143 12.63 3.24 2.67
N PRO A 144 12.26 3.41 3.95
CA PRO A 144 11.89 4.70 4.52
C PRO A 144 13.00 5.78 4.46
N GLU A 145 14.27 5.37 4.42
CA GLU A 145 15.42 6.27 4.36
C GLU A 145 15.50 6.99 3.01
N ARG A 146 15.14 6.28 1.93
CA ARG A 146 15.08 6.82 0.57
C ARG A 146 13.67 7.15 0.10
N ARG A 147 12.65 6.77 0.87
CA ARG A 147 11.23 6.93 0.53
C ARG A 147 10.90 6.29 -0.82
N GLN A 148 11.53 5.16 -1.10
CA GLN A 148 11.41 4.43 -2.35
C GLN A 148 10.80 3.05 -2.09
N VAL A 149 10.02 2.56 -3.05
CA VAL A 149 9.67 1.15 -3.15
C VAL A 149 10.57 0.52 -4.21
N LEU A 150 11.22 -0.60 -3.89
CA LEU A 150 11.79 -1.50 -4.89
C LEU A 150 10.84 -2.69 -5.02
N TRP A 151 10.31 -2.92 -6.21
CA TRP A 151 9.37 -4.00 -6.51
C TRP A 151 9.91 -4.88 -7.62
N SER A 152 9.64 -6.19 -7.55
CA SER A 152 10.01 -7.11 -8.61
C SER A 152 8.81 -7.59 -9.42
N GLU A 153 8.99 -7.68 -10.73
CA GLU A 153 8.00 -8.23 -11.66
C GLU A 153 7.64 -9.67 -11.29
N LEU A 154 8.64 -10.47 -10.93
CA LEU A 154 8.49 -11.85 -10.54
C LEU A 154 8.66 -11.98 -9.02
N ASN A 155 7.70 -12.64 -8.39
CA ASN A 155 7.81 -13.10 -7.02
C ASN A 155 8.66 -14.39 -6.95
N PRO A 156 8.91 -14.96 -5.74
CA PRO A 156 9.69 -16.19 -5.60
C PRO A 156 9.10 -17.45 -6.25
N ARG A 157 7.86 -17.38 -6.78
CA ARG A 157 7.20 -18.43 -7.55
C ARG A 157 7.19 -18.13 -9.06
N GLY A 158 7.88 -17.08 -9.51
CA GLY A 158 7.91 -16.66 -10.91
C GLY A 158 6.61 -16.01 -11.38
N GLN A 159 5.83 -15.43 -10.47
CA GLN A 159 4.54 -14.81 -10.78
C GLN A 159 4.54 -13.32 -10.46
N MET A 160 3.83 -12.53 -11.26
CA MET A 160 3.56 -11.13 -10.96
C MET A 160 2.34 -11.00 -10.06
N HIS A 161 2.44 -10.16 -9.03
CA HIS A 161 1.34 -9.89 -8.11
C HIS A 161 1.31 -8.40 -7.73
N ALA A 162 0.32 -7.66 -8.25
CA ALA A 162 0.11 -6.24 -7.92
C ALA A 162 -0.11 -6.01 -6.42
N THR A 163 -0.68 -7.00 -5.71
CA THR A 163 -0.87 -6.95 -4.26
C THR A 163 0.42 -6.78 -3.47
N ILE A 164 1.55 -7.29 -3.98
CA ILE A 164 2.86 -7.09 -3.33
C ILE A 164 3.25 -5.61 -3.42
N LEU A 165 3.07 -4.98 -4.58
CA LEU A 165 3.28 -3.54 -4.71
C LEU A 165 2.32 -2.75 -3.80
N ALA A 166 1.05 -3.14 -3.74
CA ALA A 166 0.08 -2.51 -2.84
C ALA A 166 0.50 -2.61 -1.36
N HIS A 167 1.10 -3.73 -0.95
CA HIS A 167 1.65 -3.94 0.40
C HIS A 167 2.80 -2.98 0.69
N GLU A 168 3.79 -2.88 -0.20
CA GLU A 168 4.93 -1.97 -0.01
C GLU A 168 4.52 -0.50 0.00
N LEU A 169 3.54 -0.14 -0.83
CA LEU A 169 2.91 1.18 -0.79
C LEU A 169 2.20 1.42 0.55
N GLY A 170 1.68 0.37 1.20
CA GLY A 170 1.15 0.45 2.56
C GLY A 170 2.20 0.82 3.59
N HIS A 171 3.41 0.24 3.51
CA HIS A 171 4.53 0.67 4.33
C HIS A 171 4.91 2.13 4.10
N SER A 172 4.84 2.61 2.85
CA SER A 172 5.05 4.02 2.53
C SER A 172 3.99 4.97 3.13
N LEU A 173 2.83 4.42 3.52
CA LEU A 173 1.74 5.09 4.22
C LEU A 173 1.72 4.78 5.73
N CYS A 174 2.88 4.43 6.31
CA CYS A 174 3.08 4.11 7.73
C CYS A 174 2.36 2.85 8.24
N LEU A 175 1.85 1.99 7.36
CA LEU A 175 1.24 0.75 7.79
C LEU A 175 2.29 -0.28 8.20
N ARG A 176 2.02 -0.98 9.30
CA ARG A 176 2.87 -2.06 9.83
C ARG A 176 2.28 -3.41 9.49
N HIS A 177 3.12 -4.44 9.55
CA HIS A 177 2.64 -5.80 9.42
C HIS A 177 1.55 -6.13 10.45
N ASP A 178 0.47 -6.74 9.98
CA ASP A 178 -0.65 -7.19 10.81
C ASP A 178 -0.98 -8.64 10.46
N SER A 179 -0.82 -9.54 11.42
CA SER A 179 -1.11 -10.97 11.29
C SER A 179 -2.49 -11.37 11.80
N GLY A 180 -3.32 -10.40 12.21
CA GLY A 180 -4.65 -10.64 12.80
C GLY A 180 -5.67 -11.24 11.86
N SER A 181 -5.52 -11.04 10.53
CA SER A 181 -6.35 -11.68 9.51
C SER A 181 -5.49 -12.31 8.40
N PRO A 182 -5.82 -13.51 7.90
CA PRO A 182 -5.13 -14.12 6.76
C PRO A 182 -5.31 -13.35 5.45
N ASN A 183 -6.32 -12.46 5.36
CA ASN A 183 -6.59 -11.62 4.20
C ASN A 183 -6.11 -10.18 4.37
N ASN A 184 -5.48 -9.83 5.50
CA ASN A 184 -4.98 -8.47 5.70
C ASN A 184 -3.89 -8.15 4.66
N LEU A 185 -4.02 -7.03 3.95
CA LEU A 185 -3.03 -6.55 2.98
C LEU A 185 -1.65 -6.48 3.60
N MET A 186 -1.56 -6.01 4.85
CA MET A 186 -0.31 -5.88 5.59
C MET A 186 0.10 -7.17 6.29
N ARG A 187 -0.45 -8.33 5.92
CA ARG A 187 0.06 -9.61 6.39
C ARG A 187 1.45 -9.83 5.80
N GLY A 188 2.48 -9.70 6.63
CA GLY A 188 3.84 -10.03 6.23
C GLY A 188 3.95 -11.47 5.73
N GLY A 189 4.78 -11.69 4.71
CA GLY A 189 5.16 -13.04 4.31
C GLY A 189 5.82 -13.80 5.48
N PRO A 190 5.78 -15.14 5.49
CA PRO A 190 6.49 -15.90 6.52
C PRO A 190 7.96 -15.48 6.51
N ALA A 191 8.46 -15.07 7.68
CA ALA A 191 9.85 -14.65 7.85
C ALA A 191 10.79 -15.67 7.18
N GLN A 192 11.68 -15.21 6.29
CA GLN A 192 12.65 -16.04 5.58
C GLN A 192 13.40 -16.91 6.60
N GLY A 193 13.03 -18.20 6.66
CA GLY A 193 13.54 -19.20 7.61
C GLY A 193 12.45 -20.07 8.25
N GLN A 194 11.17 -19.81 8.00
CA GLN A 194 10.10 -20.78 8.27
C GLN A 194 9.77 -21.64 7.03
N ARG A 195 10.75 -22.00 6.21
CA ARG A 195 10.57 -23.05 5.19
C ARG A 195 11.77 -24.00 5.22
N ARG A 196 11.45 -25.24 5.61
CA ARG A 196 12.26 -26.48 5.72
C ARG A 196 12.84 -26.79 7.11
N GLY A 197 11.99 -27.37 7.96
CA GLY A 197 12.36 -28.58 8.69
C GLY A 197 11.86 -29.78 7.89
N ALA A 198 12.72 -30.35 7.03
CA ALA A 198 12.52 -31.71 6.54
C ALA A 198 13.07 -32.64 7.63
N GLY A 199 12.18 -33.37 8.32
CA GLY A 199 12.54 -34.34 9.35
C GLY A 199 11.30 -35.08 9.85
N GLY A 200 11.27 -36.40 9.62
CA GLY A 200 10.10 -37.26 9.68
C GLY A 200 9.33 -37.31 11.01
N GLY A 201 8.03 -37.53 10.88
CA GLY A 201 7.13 -37.87 11.98
C GLY A 201 5.76 -38.22 11.42
N ALA A 202 5.46 -39.52 11.36
CA ALA A 202 4.12 -40.01 11.08
C ALA A 202 3.19 -39.61 12.24
N GLY A 203 2.06 -38.97 11.95
CA GLY A 203 1.06 -38.57 12.95
C GLY A 203 -0.12 -37.88 12.29
N GLY A 204 -1.32 -38.42 12.48
CA GLY A 204 -2.51 -38.11 11.69
C GLY A 204 -3.22 -36.79 12.04
N GLY A 205 -4.12 -36.42 11.13
CA GLY A 205 -5.42 -35.84 11.46
C GLY A 205 -5.47 -34.40 11.98
N ALA A 206 -5.24 -33.44 11.08
CA ALA A 206 -6.11 -32.27 10.90
C ALA A 206 -5.67 -31.58 9.62
N ALA A 207 -6.60 -31.32 8.69
CA ALA A 207 -6.32 -30.42 7.59
C ALA A 207 -6.00 -29.04 8.19
N SER A 208 -4.71 -28.74 8.34
CA SER A 208 -4.26 -27.38 8.62
C SER A 208 -4.82 -26.50 7.50
N PRO A 209 -5.47 -25.36 7.80
CA PRO A 209 -5.87 -24.44 6.75
C PRO A 209 -4.59 -24.04 6.04
N THR A 210 -4.48 -24.41 4.77
CA THR A 210 -3.38 -23.98 3.92
C THR A 210 -3.25 -22.46 4.07
N PRO A 211 -2.06 -21.92 4.39
CA PRO A 211 -1.89 -20.48 4.46
C PRO A 211 -2.28 -19.91 3.09
N ARG A 212 -3.32 -19.06 3.04
CA ARG A 212 -3.62 -18.28 1.83
C ARG A 212 -2.34 -17.56 1.40
N ASP A 213 -2.14 -17.53 0.10
CA ASP A 213 -1.02 -16.85 -0.53
C ASP A 213 -1.04 -15.38 -0.07
N PRO A 214 -0.01 -14.86 0.61
CA PRO A 214 -0.02 -13.46 1.05
C PRO A 214 -0.19 -12.48 -0.11
N SER A 215 0.14 -12.88 -1.34
CA SER A 215 -0.08 -12.06 -2.54
C SER A 215 -1.54 -11.95 -2.99
N THR A 216 -2.49 -12.62 -2.32
CA THR A 216 -3.94 -12.46 -2.55
C THR A 216 -4.65 -11.72 -1.42
N ALA A 217 -3.91 -11.24 -0.42
CA ALA A 217 -4.47 -10.55 0.75
C ALA A 217 -4.66 -9.06 0.44
N THR A 218 -5.89 -8.56 0.53
CA THR A 218 -6.24 -7.20 0.07
C THR A 218 -6.99 -6.35 1.10
N GLU A 219 -7.31 -6.88 2.29
CA GLU A 219 -8.16 -6.20 3.27
C GLU A 219 -7.36 -5.27 4.19
N LEU A 220 -7.92 -4.11 4.54
CA LEU A 220 -7.40 -3.22 5.59
C LEU A 220 -8.41 -3.09 6.72
N THR A 221 -7.91 -3.01 7.95
CA THR A 221 -8.75 -2.65 9.11
C THR A 221 -9.09 -1.16 9.08
N ALA A 222 -10.16 -0.77 9.78
CA ALA A 222 -10.53 0.64 9.93
C ALA A 222 -9.38 1.50 10.50
N ALA A 223 -8.59 0.95 11.44
CA ALA A 223 -7.43 1.62 12.00
C ALA A 223 -6.32 1.83 10.95
N GLN A 224 -6.04 0.81 10.12
CA GLN A 224 -5.08 0.93 9.03
C GLN A 224 -5.56 1.96 7.99
N ILE A 225 -6.84 1.96 7.63
CA ILE A 225 -7.41 2.97 6.72
C ILE A 225 -7.21 4.38 7.28
N ALA A 226 -7.47 4.61 8.57
CA ALA A 226 -7.28 5.90 9.20
C ALA A 226 -5.81 6.36 9.18
N ILE A 227 -4.86 5.47 9.50
CA ILE A 227 -3.41 5.76 9.44
C ILE A 227 -2.99 6.09 8.01
N ALA A 228 -3.36 5.24 7.04
CA ALA A 228 -2.98 5.41 5.65
C ALA A 228 -3.50 6.72 5.07
N ARG A 229 -4.78 7.05 5.33
CA ARG A 229 -5.36 8.34 4.92
C ARG A 229 -4.67 9.53 5.58
N GLY A 230 -4.33 9.42 6.87
CA GLY A 230 -3.59 10.46 7.59
C GLY A 230 -2.24 10.76 6.94
N GLN A 231 -1.46 9.73 6.60
CA GLN A 231 -0.20 9.92 5.89
C GLN A 231 -0.42 10.40 4.45
N ALA A 232 -1.37 9.82 3.72
CA ALA A 232 -1.68 10.20 2.35
C ALA A 232 -2.10 11.68 2.23
N ALA A 233 -2.83 12.22 3.20
CA ALA A 233 -3.26 13.62 3.23
C ALA A 233 -2.09 14.62 3.34
N THR A 234 -0.90 14.18 3.75
CA THR A 234 0.32 15.01 3.70
C THR A 234 0.82 15.23 2.27
N GLY A 235 0.30 14.47 1.30
CA GLY A 235 0.64 14.55 -0.11
C GLY A 235 2.03 14.02 -0.48
N SER A 236 2.78 13.47 0.47
CA SER A 236 4.16 13.06 0.26
C SER A 236 4.61 11.95 1.22
N PRO A 237 5.60 11.11 0.86
CA PRO A 237 6.33 10.33 1.85
C PRO A 237 7.31 11.21 2.68
N GLN A 238 7.32 12.54 2.48
CA GLN A 238 8.00 13.48 3.36
C GLN A 238 7.36 13.47 4.76
N GLY A 239 8.19 13.48 5.80
CA GLY A 239 7.68 13.51 7.18
C GLY A 239 7.30 12.15 7.77
N LEU A 240 7.70 11.02 7.17
CA LEU A 240 7.77 9.73 7.88
C LEU A 240 8.66 9.91 9.12
N ASP A 241 8.01 10.20 10.24
CA ASP A 241 8.64 10.45 11.52
C ASP A 241 9.24 9.14 12.08
N ASN A 242 9.88 9.22 13.24
CA ASN A 242 10.42 8.03 13.88
C ASN A 242 9.33 6.99 14.19
N SER A 243 8.05 7.37 14.28
CA SER A 243 6.95 6.44 14.53
C SER A 243 6.65 5.54 13.32
N CYS A 244 6.93 5.99 12.10
CA CYS A 244 6.82 5.18 10.88
C CYS A 244 8.08 4.34 10.59
N ARG A 245 9.27 4.73 11.10
CA ARG A 245 10.56 4.08 10.79
C ARG A 245 10.81 2.74 11.48
N ASP A 246 10.32 2.54 12.70
CA ASP A 246 10.66 1.36 13.55
C ASP A 246 10.04 0.02 13.06
N GLY A 247 9.31 0.02 11.94
CA GLY A 247 8.57 -1.13 11.42
C GLY A 247 9.19 -1.89 10.24
N ALA A 248 10.20 -1.32 9.55
CA ALA A 248 10.74 -1.90 8.31
C ALA A 248 11.77 -3.03 8.50
N ALA A 249 12.09 -3.38 9.75
CA ALA A 249 13.10 -4.38 10.08
C ALA A 249 12.67 -5.27 11.25
N ARG A 250 11.88 -6.32 10.99
CA ARG A 250 11.84 -7.52 11.83
C ARG A 250 11.83 -8.78 10.96
#